data_AF-A0A2G1YP07-F1
#
_entry.id   AF-A0A2G1YP07-F1
#
_cell.length_a   1.000
_cell.length_b   1.000
_cell.length_c   1.000
_cell.angle_alpha   90.00
_cell.angle_beta   90.00
_cell.angle_gamma   90.00
#
_symmetry.space_group_name_H-M   'P 1'
#
loop_
_entity.id
_entity.type
_entity.pdbx_description
1 polymer ?
#
loop_
_entity_poly.entity_id
_entity_poly.type
_entity_poly.pdbx_seq_one_letter_code
_entity_poly.pdbx_strand_id
1 'polypeptide(L)'
;MYYVIKRQDTSPLTTFISFPVPKYIASKNNESVIFEFKKDGKPQRKWVKKSDIILLTDDKEFFIKTVKHFKEVEATQQKLIDAAQEQLNQCIETFTETMHSEIDEFSEIRDSSDVPCILKEL
;
A
#
# COMPACT_ATOMS: atom_id res chain seq x y z
N MET A 1 -27.42 -10.52 -11.19
CA MET A 1 -26.07 -9.94 -11.14
C MET A 1 -25.58 -10.11 -9.73
N TYR A 2 -24.31 -10.45 -9.54
CA TYR A 2 -23.71 -10.57 -8.21
C TYR A 2 -22.56 -9.57 -8.07
N TYR A 3 -22.19 -9.28 -6.83
CA TYR A 3 -21.15 -8.34 -6.48
C TYR A 3 -20.18 -9.01 -5.53
N VAL A 4 -18.89 -8.85 -5.82
CA VAL A 4 -17.81 -9.53 -5.12
C VAL A 4 -16.87 -8.49 -4.54
N ILE A 5 -16.47 -8.70 -3.29
CA ILE A 5 -15.29 -8.08 -2.68
C ILE A 5 -14.35 -9.23 -2.33
N LYS A 6 -13.09 -9.14 -2.77
CA LYS A 6 -12.06 -10.12 -2.39
C LYS A 6 -10.79 -9.42 -1.94
N ARG A 7 -10.03 -10.11 -1.10
CA ARG A 7 -8.64 -9.74 -0.77
C ARG A 7 -7.79 -9.71 -2.04
N GLN A 8 -6.84 -8.80 -2.05
CA GLN A 8 -5.84 -8.69 -3.10
C GLN A 8 -4.56 -8.15 -2.48
N ASP A 9 -3.48 -8.92 -2.58
CA ASP A 9 -2.20 -8.55 -1.99
C ASP A 9 -1.18 -8.26 -3.10
N THR A 10 -1.55 -7.38 -4.04
CA THR A 10 -0.66 -7.01 -5.16
C THR A 10 0.29 -5.88 -4.81
N SER A 11 -0.05 -5.06 -3.82
CA SER A 11 0.80 -4.01 -3.29
C SER A 11 0.48 -3.80 -1.80
N PRO A 12 1.41 -3.23 -1.01
CA PRO A 12 1.18 -2.96 0.40
C PRO A 12 0.00 -2.02 0.67
N LEU A 13 -0.42 -1.22 -0.32
CA LEU A 13 -1.43 -0.18 -0.20
C LEU A 13 -2.75 -0.52 -0.91
N THR A 14 -2.85 -1.70 -1.51
CA THR A 14 -4.08 -2.17 -2.15
C THR A 14 -4.39 -3.52 -1.57
N THR A 15 -5.41 -3.59 -0.70
CA THR A 15 -5.71 -4.78 0.12
C THR A 15 -6.93 -5.56 -0.37
N PHE A 16 -7.74 -4.94 -1.23
CA PHE A 16 -8.93 -5.56 -1.79
C PHE A 16 -9.23 -5.10 -3.22
N ILE A 17 -10.08 -5.85 -3.89
CA ILE A 17 -10.73 -5.44 -5.13
C ILE A 17 -12.20 -5.81 -5.08
N SER A 18 -13.02 -4.97 -5.71
CA SER A 18 -14.46 -5.17 -5.83
C SER A 18 -14.89 -5.19 -7.29
N PHE A 19 -15.76 -6.11 -7.69
CA PHE A 19 -16.27 -6.19 -9.06
C PHE A 19 -17.65 -6.83 -9.14
N PRO A 20 -18.50 -6.42 -10.10
CA PRO A 20 -19.71 -7.16 -10.43
C PRO A 20 -19.37 -8.41 -11.24
N VAL A 21 -20.16 -9.47 -11.07
CA VAL A 21 -20.06 -10.70 -11.84
C VAL A 21 -21.46 -11.18 -12.27
N PRO A 22 -21.69 -11.48 -13.57
CA PRO A 22 -23.00 -11.96 -14.02
C PRO A 22 -23.39 -13.31 -13.43
N LYS A 23 -22.41 -14.21 -13.29
CA LYS A 23 -22.63 -15.60 -12.87
C LYS A 23 -21.44 -16.11 -12.07
N TYR A 24 -21.71 -16.92 -11.06
CA TYR A 24 -20.69 -17.68 -10.36
C TYR A 24 -21.10 -19.14 -10.25
N ILE A 25 -20.11 -20.01 -10.01
CA ILE A 25 -20.28 -21.43 -9.77
C ILE A 25 -19.53 -21.74 -8.48
N ALA A 26 -20.23 -22.26 -7.48
CA ALA A 26 -19.66 -22.68 -6.22
C ALA A 26 -20.15 -24.10 -5.87
N SER A 27 -19.28 -24.89 -5.25
CA SER A 27 -19.63 -26.19 -4.69
C SER A 27 -19.26 -26.21 -3.21
N LYS A 28 -20.00 -26.96 -2.38
CA LYS A 28 -19.70 -27.09 -0.95
C LYS A 28 -18.32 -27.71 -0.72
N ASN A 29 -17.96 -28.73 -1.52
CA ASN A 29 -16.75 -29.54 -1.36
C ASN A 29 -15.55 -29.00 -2.15
N ASN A 30 -15.62 -27.77 -2.65
CA ASN A 30 -14.51 -27.13 -3.38
C ASN A 30 -14.09 -25.86 -2.65
N GLU A 31 -12.79 -25.61 -2.55
CA GLU A 31 -12.24 -24.43 -1.87
C GLU A 31 -12.32 -23.16 -2.71
N SER A 32 -12.69 -23.26 -3.98
CA SER A 32 -12.76 -22.14 -4.91
C SER A 32 -14.18 -21.88 -5.40
N VAL A 33 -14.42 -20.64 -5.79
CA VAL A 33 -15.58 -20.17 -6.54
C VAL A 33 -15.11 -19.76 -7.93
N ILE A 34 -15.86 -20.15 -8.95
CA ILE A 34 -15.63 -19.71 -10.32
C ILE A 34 -16.50 -18.49 -10.58
N PHE A 35 -15.90 -17.41 -11.03
CA PHE A 35 -16.60 -16.24 -11.54
C PHE A 35 -16.56 -16.27 -13.07
N GLU A 36 -17.74 -16.23 -13.71
CA GLU A 36 -17.88 -16.25 -15.16
C GLU A 36 -18.30 -14.87 -15.67
N PHE A 37 -17.48 -14.32 -16.56
CA PHE A 37 -17.65 -13.04 -17.23
C PHE A 37 -17.92 -13.28 -18.72
N LYS A 38 -18.50 -12.28 -19.40
CA LYS A 38 -18.58 -12.27 -20.87
C LYS A 38 -17.55 -11.29 -21.40
N LYS A 39 -16.65 -11.76 -22.25
CA LYS A 39 -15.69 -10.93 -22.99
C LYS A 39 -15.79 -11.32 -24.47
N ASP A 40 -16.11 -10.36 -25.33
CA ASP A 40 -16.28 -10.56 -26.77
C ASP A 40 -17.27 -11.70 -27.12
N GLY A 41 -18.38 -11.77 -26.37
CA GLY A 41 -19.40 -12.82 -26.51
C GLY A 41 -19.00 -14.21 -25.99
N LYS A 42 -17.74 -14.42 -25.58
CA LYS A 42 -17.23 -15.68 -25.05
C LYS A 42 -17.19 -15.68 -23.52
N PRO A 43 -17.48 -16.82 -22.85
CA PRO A 43 -17.37 -16.93 -21.41
C PRO A 43 -15.89 -16.95 -20.99
N GLN A 44 -15.51 -16.04 -20.11
CA GLN A 44 -14.21 -16.02 -19.45
C GLN A 44 -14.38 -16.35 -17.97
N ARG A 45 -13.61 -17.31 -17.46
CA ARG A 45 -13.73 -17.79 -16.09
C ARG A 45 -12.51 -17.41 -15.27
N LYS A 46 -12.74 -17.00 -14.02
CA LYS A 46 -11.69 -16.76 -13.03
C LYS A 46 -11.98 -17.58 -11.78
N TRP A 47 -10.98 -18.34 -11.35
CA TRP A 47 -11.03 -19.09 -10.10
C TRP A 47 -10.56 -18.20 -8.96
N VAL A 48 -11.30 -18.19 -7.86
CA VAL A 48 -10.98 -17.42 -6.65
C VAL A 48 -11.18 -18.32 -5.44
N LYS A 49 -10.20 -18.39 -4.54
CA LYS A 49 -10.32 -19.16 -3.30
C LYS A 49 -11.40 -18.53 -2.41
N LYS A 50 -12.20 -19.36 -1.75
CA LYS A 50 -13.21 -18.91 -0.79
C LYS A 50 -12.62 -18.11 0.36
N SER A 51 -11.40 -18.46 0.81
CA SER A 51 -10.64 -17.73 1.83
C SER A 51 -10.37 -16.27 1.47
N ASP A 52 -10.35 -15.96 0.18
CA ASP A 52 -10.02 -14.62 -0.32
C ASP A 52 -11.29 -13.80 -0.55
N ILE A 53 -12.47 -14.44 -0.61
CA ILE A 53 -13.75 -13.76 -0.82
C ILE A 53 -14.20 -13.18 0.52
N ILE A 54 -14.27 -11.86 0.59
CA ILE A 54 -14.76 -11.12 1.75
C ILE A 54 -16.29 -11.00 1.69
N LEU A 55 -16.82 -10.73 0.49
CA LEU A 55 -18.24 -10.58 0.24
C LEU A 55 -18.61 -11.15 -1.13
N LEU A 56 -19.69 -11.91 -1.20
CA LEU A 56 -20.40 -12.28 -2.42
C LEU A 56 -21.89 -12.10 -2.16
N THR A 57 -22.53 -11.16 -2.86
CA THR A 57 -23.93 -10.78 -2.64
C THR A 57 -24.64 -10.41 -3.93
N ASP A 58 -25.97 -10.52 -3.98
CA ASP A 58 -26.81 -9.93 -5.01
C ASP A 58 -27.40 -8.56 -4.62
N ASP A 59 -27.24 -8.16 -3.35
CA ASP A 59 -27.62 -6.83 -2.86
C ASP A 59 -26.59 -5.77 -3.27
N LYS A 60 -27.00 -4.94 -4.23
CA LYS A 60 -26.19 -3.84 -4.77
C LYS A 60 -25.95 -2.72 -3.76
N GLU A 61 -26.95 -2.37 -2.96
CA GLU A 61 -26.85 -1.24 -2.02
C GLU A 61 -25.91 -1.60 -0.87
N PHE A 62 -26.04 -2.81 -0.33
CA PHE A 62 -25.12 -3.34 0.67
C PHE A 62 -23.69 -3.41 0.14
N PHE A 63 -23.51 -3.88 -1.10
CA PHE A 63 -22.20 -3.88 -1.75
C PHE A 63 -21.59 -2.48 -1.86
N ILE A 64 -22.34 -1.49 -2.37
CA ILE A 64 -21.85 -0.11 -2.52
C ILE A 64 -21.46 0.48 -1.17
N LYS A 65 -22.31 0.29 -0.15
CA LYS A 65 -22.05 0.77 1.22
C LYS A 65 -20.77 0.15 1.78
N THR A 66 -20.58 -1.15 1.60
CA THR A 66 -19.40 -1.88 2.08
C THR A 66 -18.13 -1.41 1.38
N VAL A 67 -18.14 -1.30 0.05
CA VAL A 67 -16.99 -0.81 -0.73
C VAL A 67 -16.63 0.62 -0.35
N LYS A 68 -17.64 1.49 -0.17
CA LYS A 68 -17.43 2.88 0.26
C LYS A 68 -16.71 2.92 1.62
N HIS A 69 -17.20 2.16 2.59
CA HIS A 69 -16.58 2.07 3.90
C HIS A 69 -15.11 1.61 3.82
N PHE A 70 -14.80 0.56 3.07
CA PHE A 70 -13.42 0.10 2.92
C PHE A 70 -12.52 1.15 2.27
N LYS A 71 -13.00 1.86 1.24
CA LYS A 71 -12.24 2.95 0.60
C LYS A 71 -11.99 4.13 1.54
N GLU A 72 -12.96 4.47 2.40
CA GLU A 72 -12.79 5.52 3.41
C GLU A 72 -11.73 5.14 4.44
N VAL A 73 -11.69 3.87 4.85
CA VAL A 73 -10.64 3.35 5.74
C VAL A 73 -9.29 3.37 5.04
N GLU A 74 -9.17 2.86 3.81
CA GLU A 74 -7.91 2.91 3.03
C GLU A 74 -7.41 4.35 2.87
N ALA A 75 -8.30 5.31 2.55
CA ALA A 75 -7.93 6.71 2.40
C ALA A 75 -7.44 7.33 3.72
N THR A 76 -8.07 6.98 4.85
CA THR A 76 -7.63 7.43 6.17
C THR A 76 -6.24 6.88 6.51
N GLN A 77 -6.02 5.59 6.27
CA GLN A 77 -4.72 4.96 6.53
C GLN A 77 -3.63 5.50 5.59
N GLN A 78 -3.94 5.75 4.33
CA GLN A 78 -3.01 6.34 3.37
C GLN A 78 -2.52 7.71 3.86
N LYS A 79 -3.43 8.56 4.37
CA LYS A 79 -3.04 9.87 4.93
C LYS A 79 -2.09 9.75 6.12
N LEU A 80 -2.26 8.74 6.96
CA LEU A 80 -1.35 8.49 8.09
C LEU A 80 0.03 8.07 7.60
N ILE A 81 0.08 7.22 6.56
CA ILE A 81 1.33 6.81 5.92
C ILE A 81 2.04 8.01 5.28
N ASP A 82 1.30 8.83 4.54
CA ASP A 82 1.86 10.02 3.88
C ASP A 82 2.43 11.01 4.90
N ALA A 83 1.70 11.26 6.00
CA ALA A 83 2.16 12.13 7.07
C ALA A 83 3.41 11.58 7.79
N ALA A 84 3.46 10.27 8.04
CA ALA A 84 4.62 9.62 8.64
C ALA A 84 5.84 9.69 7.69
N GLN A 85 5.64 9.55 6.39
CA GLN A 85 6.70 9.68 5.40
C GLN A 85 7.24 11.11 5.34
N GLU A 86 6.38 12.12 5.42
CA GLU A 86 6.80 13.52 5.47
C GLU A 86 7.62 13.82 6.72
N GLN A 87 7.18 13.36 7.89
CA GLN A 87 7.95 13.49 9.14
C GLN A 87 9.32 12.80 9.05
N LEU A 88 9.37 11.60 8.46
CA LEU A 88 10.62 10.89 8.26
C LEU A 88 11.59 11.69 7.37
N ASN A 89 11.09 12.26 6.28
CA ASN A 89 11.91 13.08 5.38
C ASN A 89 12.47 14.31 6.11
N GLN A 90 11.65 15.02 6.90
CA GLN A 90 12.10 16.14 7.71
C GLN A 90 13.19 15.73 8.71
N CYS A 91 13.04 14.60 9.38
CA CYS A 91 14.06 14.08 10.28
C CYS A 91 15.38 13.76 9.56
N ILE A 92 15.31 13.22 8.34
CA ILE A 92 16.49 12.93 7.52
C ILE A 92 17.21 14.23 7.13
N GLU A 93 16.47 15.26 6.74
CA GLU A 93 17.02 16.58 6.41
C GLU A 93 17.70 17.21 7.62
N THR A 94 17.01 17.26 8.77
CA THR A 94 17.57 17.82 10.02
C THR A 94 18.83 17.08 10.46
N PHE A 95 18.83 15.74 10.37
CA PHE A 95 20.01 14.93 10.68
C PHE A 95 21.19 15.30 9.77
N THR A 96 20.93 15.42 8.47
CA THR A 96 21.96 15.75 7.48
C THR A 96 22.54 17.14 7.73
N GLU A 97 21.70 18.14 7.99
CA GLU A 97 22.13 19.50 8.32
C GLU A 97 22.96 19.55 9.59
N THR A 98 22.51 18.86 10.65
CA THR A 98 23.23 18.79 11.93
C THR A 98 24.60 18.16 11.75
N MET A 99 24.68 17.02 11.05
CA MET A 99 25.94 16.34 10.80
C MET A 99 26.89 17.17 9.94
N HIS A 100 26.40 17.87 8.92
CA HIS A 100 27.24 18.78 8.14
C HIS A 100 27.76 19.93 8.98
N SER A 101 26.92 20.55 9.82
CA SER A 101 27.35 21.61 10.74
C SER A 101 28.45 21.14 11.68
N GLU A 102 28.30 19.97 12.31
CA GLU A 102 29.31 19.38 13.19
C GLU A 102 30.63 19.09 12.44
N ILE A 103 30.55 18.63 11.18
CA ILE A 103 31.72 18.39 10.34
C ILE A 103 32.42 19.69 9.97
N ASP A 104 31.67 20.73 9.64
CA ASP A 104 32.19 22.05 9.27
C ASP A 104 32.86 22.71 10.49
N GLU A 105 32.20 22.70 11.66
CA GLU A 105 32.78 23.17 12.93
C GLU A 105 34.08 22.43 13.28
N PHE A 106 34.08 21.09 13.15
CA PHE A 106 35.30 20.31 13.36
C PHE A 106 36.40 20.69 12.36
N SER A 107 36.04 20.97 11.11
CA SER A 107 37.00 21.39 10.08
C SER A 107 37.61 22.76 10.39
N GLU A 108 36.81 23.72 10.86
CA GLU A 108 37.29 25.03 11.32
C GLU A 108 38.21 24.90 12.53
N ILE A 109 37.84 24.09 13.53
CA ILE A 109 38.67 23.81 14.71
C ILE A 109 39.98 23.14 14.29
N ARG A 110 39.89 22.11 13.44
CA ARG A 110 41.05 21.43 12.88
C ARG A 110 41.97 22.46 12.28
N ASP A 111 41.49 23.32 11.38
CA ASP A 111 42.33 24.25 10.62
C ASP A 111 42.91 25.38 11.49
N SER A 112 42.19 25.83 12.52
CA SER A 112 42.59 26.94 13.42
C SER A 112 43.44 26.56 14.65
N SER A 113 43.52 25.28 15.02
CA SER A 113 44.23 24.81 16.24
C SER A 113 45.47 23.96 15.94
N ASP A 114 46.36 23.76 16.92
CA ASP A 114 47.50 22.81 16.83
C ASP A 114 47.05 21.33 16.89
N VAL A 115 45.86 21.01 16.38
CA VAL A 115 45.38 19.64 16.25
C VAL A 115 46.30 18.90 15.27
N PRO A 116 46.91 17.77 15.69
CA PRO A 116 47.85 17.02 14.86
C PRO A 116 47.08 16.32 13.74
N CYS A 117 46.91 17.04 12.63
CA CYS A 117 46.25 16.56 11.44
C CYS A 117 47.23 16.49 10.28
N ILE A 118 47.49 15.28 9.79
CA ILE A 118 48.40 15.00 8.67
C ILE A 118 47.98 15.74 7.39
N LEU A 119 46.69 16.04 7.23
CA LEU A 119 46.15 16.78 6.09
C LEU A 119 46.52 18.28 6.08
N LYS A 120 46.97 18.86 7.20
CA LYS A 120 47.46 20.25 7.20
C LYS A 120 48.80 20.42 6.47
N GLU A 121 49.56 19.34 6.38
CA GLU A 121 50.94 19.34 5.88
C GLU A 121 51.06 18.84 4.43
N LEU A 122 49.93 18.46 3.80
CA LEU A 122 49.81 18.07 2.38
C LEU A 122 49.37 19.25 1.52
#